data_AF-A0A963VLR7-F1
#
_entry.id   AF-A0A963VLR7-F1
#
_cell.length_a   1.000
_cell.length_b   1.000
_cell.length_c   1.000
_cell.angle_alpha   90.00
_cell.angle_beta   90.00
_cell.angle_gamma   90.00
#
_symmetry.space_group_name_H-M   'P 1'
#
loop_
_entity.id
_entity.type
_entity.pdbx_description
1 polymer ?
#
loop_
_entity_poly.entity_id
_entity_poly.type
_entity_poly.pdbx_seq_one_letter_code
_entity_poly.pdbx_strand_id
1 'polypeptide(L)'
;NRNKKSIAIDLHTAEGAAVARRLALSADVVAENFKPGTMRKYGLDYASLSALDERIIYVSLKGFLPGPYENRTALDEVVQMMGGLAYMTGRPGDPLR
;
A
#
# COMPACT_ATOMS: atom_id res chain seq x y z
N ASN A 1 8.20 14.11 -1.52
CA ASN A 1 8.02 14.07 -0.04
C ASN A 1 8.23 15.44 0.62
N ARG A 2 7.75 16.54 0.02
CA ARG A 2 7.77 17.86 0.67
C ARG A 2 6.79 17.86 1.86
N ASN A 3 7.10 18.59 2.93
CA ASN A 3 6.28 18.74 4.15
C ASN A 3 6.05 17.46 4.97
N LYS A 4 6.86 16.42 4.79
CA LYS A 4 6.83 15.21 5.63
C LYS A 4 7.98 15.23 6.63
N LYS A 5 7.74 14.75 7.85
CA LYS A 5 8.79 14.37 8.80
C LYS A 5 9.14 12.90 8.56
N SER A 6 10.44 12.58 8.57
CA SER A 6 10.93 11.23 8.30
C SER A 6 11.49 10.60 9.57
N ILE A 7 11.25 9.30 9.74
CA ILE A 7 11.88 8.46 10.75
C ILE A 7 12.24 7.13 10.08
N ALA A 8 13.43 6.62 10.38
CA ALA A 8 13.85 5.29 9.95
C ALA A 8 13.53 4.28 11.05
N ILE A 9 12.81 3.22 10.70
CA ILE A 9 12.43 2.14 11.61
C ILE A 9 12.67 0.83 10.88
N ASP A 10 13.46 -0.07 11.49
CA ASP A 10 13.62 -1.43 10.98
C ASP A 10 12.49 -2.33 11.50
N LEU A 11 11.51 -2.62 10.64
CA LEU A 11 10.36 -3.47 10.96
C LEU A 11 10.74 -4.94 11.18
N HIS A 12 11.92 -5.38 10.79
CA HIS A 12 12.37 -6.77 10.98
C HIS A 12 12.75 -7.06 12.45
N THR A 13 12.94 -6.03 13.26
CA THR A 13 13.17 -6.16 14.70
C THR A 13 11.85 -6.09 15.49
N ALA A 14 11.77 -6.80 16.61
CA ALA A 14 10.59 -6.78 17.47
C ALA A 14 10.33 -5.36 18.02
N GLU A 15 11.40 -4.66 18.38
CA GLU A 15 11.41 -3.29 18.86
C GLU A 15 10.94 -2.31 17.78
N GLY A 16 11.46 -2.42 16.57
CA GLY A 16 11.07 -1.55 15.45
C GLY A 16 9.61 -1.76 15.05
N ALA A 17 9.14 -3.01 14.98
CA ALA A 17 7.72 -3.29 14.75
C ALA A 17 6.84 -2.70 15.88
N ALA A 18 7.28 -2.77 17.14
CA ALA A 18 6.55 -2.16 18.26
C ALA A 18 6.52 -0.63 18.19
N VAL A 19 7.63 0.03 17.81
CA VAL A 19 7.68 1.48 17.58
C VAL A 19 6.71 1.89 16.48
N ALA A 20 6.72 1.17 15.35
CA ALA A 20 5.83 1.46 14.23
C ALA A 20 4.35 1.29 14.60
N ARG A 21 3.98 0.24 15.36
CA ARG A 21 2.61 0.05 15.86
C ARG A 21 2.18 1.21 16.77
N ARG A 22 3.03 1.64 17.70
CA ARG A 22 2.73 2.81 18.56
C ARG A 22 2.51 4.07 17.75
N LEU A 23 3.34 4.31 16.72
CA LEU A 23 3.18 5.47 15.84
C LEU A 23 1.87 5.40 15.06
N ALA A 24 1.53 4.23 14.51
CA ALA A 24 0.29 4.00 13.78
C ALA A 24 -0.95 4.25 14.66
N LEU A 25 -0.93 3.80 15.92
CA LEU A 25 -2.03 4.00 16.87
C LEU A 25 -2.18 5.44 17.37
N SER A 26 -1.17 6.29 17.15
CA SER A 26 -1.27 7.73 17.40
C SER A 26 -1.74 8.55 16.19
N ALA A 27 -1.93 7.92 15.04
CA ALA A 27 -2.28 8.58 13.79
C ALA A 27 -3.78 8.44 13.49
N ASP A 28 -4.37 9.48 12.91
CA ASP A 28 -5.75 9.40 12.39
C ASP A 28 -5.83 8.54 11.12
N VAL A 29 -4.78 8.62 10.28
CA VAL A 29 -4.71 7.93 8.99
C VAL A 29 -3.40 7.17 8.86
N VAL A 30 -3.48 5.90 8.48
CA VAL A 30 -2.34 5.07 8.08
C VAL A 30 -2.47 4.72 6.61
N ALA A 31 -1.45 5.05 5.82
CA ALA A 31 -1.41 4.76 4.39
C ALA A 31 -0.21 3.89 4.03
N GLU A 32 -0.43 2.83 3.27
CA GLU A 32 0.63 1.91 2.85
C GLU A 32 0.41 1.32 1.46
N ASN A 33 1.52 0.98 0.79
CA ASN A 33 1.54 0.38 -0.54
C ASN A 33 2.46 -0.86 -0.62
N PHE A 34 2.64 -1.59 0.49
CA PHE A 34 3.37 -2.85 0.50
C PHE A 34 2.60 -3.96 -0.23
N LYS A 35 3.28 -5.06 -0.56
CA LYS A 35 2.64 -6.26 -1.11
C LYS A 35 1.52 -6.76 -0.19
N PRO A 36 0.45 -7.38 -0.73
CA PRO A 36 -0.60 -8.00 0.07
C PRO A 36 -0.03 -8.91 1.17
N GLY A 37 -0.59 -8.81 2.38
CA GLY A 37 -0.19 -9.62 3.53
C GLY A 37 1.13 -9.23 4.22
N THR A 38 1.96 -8.36 3.64
CA THR A 38 3.25 -7.97 4.26
C THR A 38 3.05 -7.32 5.64
N MET A 39 2.13 -6.36 5.76
CA MET A 39 1.93 -5.63 7.01
C MET A 39 1.38 -6.48 8.15
N ARG A 40 0.70 -7.59 7.83
CA ARG A 40 0.20 -8.54 8.83
C ARG A 40 1.34 -9.15 9.64
N LYS A 41 2.49 -9.40 9.03
CA LYS A 41 3.68 -9.94 9.71
C LYS A 41 4.18 -9.04 10.85
N TYR A 42 3.87 -7.74 10.78
CA TYR A 42 4.32 -6.73 11.73
C TYR A 42 3.20 -6.22 12.65
N GLY A 43 1.97 -6.76 12.52
CA GLY A 43 0.80 -6.29 13.25
C GLY A 43 0.40 -4.85 12.86
N LEU A 44 0.64 -4.48 11.61
CA LEU A 44 0.40 -3.14 11.06
C LEU A 44 -0.66 -3.15 9.95
N ASP A 45 -1.33 -4.28 9.71
CA ASP A 45 -2.48 -4.35 8.82
C ASP A 45 -3.74 -3.83 9.53
N TYR A 46 -4.78 -3.53 8.72
CA TYR A 46 -6.02 -2.96 9.23
C TYR A 46 -6.62 -3.76 10.40
N ALA A 47 -6.73 -5.08 10.27
CA ALA A 47 -7.35 -5.91 11.31
C ALA A 47 -6.58 -5.87 12.64
N SER A 48 -5.24 -5.78 12.60
CA SER A 48 -4.42 -5.64 13.81
C SER A 48 -4.57 -4.28 14.46
N LEU A 49 -4.66 -3.20 13.67
CA LEU A 49 -4.72 -1.83 14.18
C LEU A 49 -6.13 -1.45 14.64
N SER A 50 -7.17 -1.82 13.89
CA SER A 50 -8.56 -1.47 14.22
C SER A 50 -9.07 -2.18 15.45
N ALA A 51 -8.50 -3.34 15.80
CA ALA A 51 -8.74 -4.01 17.07
C ALA A 51 -8.24 -3.22 18.29
N LEU A 52 -7.35 -2.23 18.09
CA LEU A 52 -6.75 -1.41 19.14
C LEU A 52 -7.21 0.06 19.09
N ASP A 53 -7.55 0.60 17.91
CA ASP A 53 -8.21 1.90 17.75
C ASP A 53 -9.27 1.82 16.63
N GLU A 54 -10.55 1.81 17.02
CA GLU A 54 -11.69 1.73 16.10
C GLU A 54 -11.83 2.98 15.21
N ARG A 55 -11.16 4.09 15.54
CA ARG A 55 -11.25 5.36 14.80
C ARG A 55 -10.29 5.42 13.61
N ILE A 56 -9.37 4.45 13.49
CA ILE A 56 -8.30 4.49 12.51
C ILE A 56 -8.84 4.45 11.08
N ILE A 57 -8.37 5.36 10.23
CA ILE A 57 -8.61 5.32 8.79
C ILE A 57 -7.41 4.63 8.13
N TYR A 58 -7.63 3.47 7.53
CA TYR A 58 -6.57 2.68 6.91
C TYR A 58 -6.70 2.67 5.39
N VAL A 59 -5.65 3.15 4.70
CA VAL A 59 -5.58 3.25 3.24
C VAL A 59 -4.54 2.27 2.71
N SER A 60 -5.00 1.20 2.08
CA SER A 60 -4.14 0.24 1.39
C SER A 60 -4.16 0.47 -0.11
N LEU A 61 -3.00 0.72 -0.71
CA LEU A 61 -2.83 0.83 -2.15
C LEU A 61 -2.28 -0.49 -2.68
N LYS A 62 -3.05 -1.19 -3.54
CA LYS A 62 -2.67 -2.44 -4.18
C LYS A 62 -3.00 -2.37 -5.66
N GLY A 63 -2.20 -3.06 -6.47
CA GLY A 63 -2.44 -3.14 -7.92
C GLY A 63 -3.70 -3.91 -8.27
N PHE A 64 -3.90 -5.05 -7.60
CA PHE A 64 -5.07 -5.89 -7.75
C PHE A 64 -5.68 -6.17 -6.37
N LEU A 65 -7.01 -6.13 -6.32
CA LEU A 65 -7.81 -6.54 -5.17
C LEU A 65 -8.05 -8.06 -5.21
N PRO A 66 -8.71 -8.67 -4.20
CA PRO A 66 -8.97 -10.11 -4.19
C PRO A 66 -9.58 -10.59 -5.51
N GLY A 67 -9.02 -11.69 -6.03
CA GLY A 67 -9.35 -12.20 -7.35
C GLY A 67 -8.16 -12.87 -8.05
N PRO A 68 -8.29 -13.22 -9.34
CA PRO A 68 -7.31 -14.05 -10.05
C PRO A 68 -5.91 -13.43 -10.15
N TYR A 69 -5.79 -12.12 -9.97
CA TYR A 69 -4.52 -11.38 -10.04
C TYR A 69 -4.08 -10.80 -8.69
N GLU A 70 -4.70 -11.16 -7.57
CA GLU A 70 -4.42 -10.58 -6.25
C GLU A 70 -2.95 -10.67 -5.84
N ASN A 71 -2.23 -11.70 -6.29
CA ASN A 71 -0.82 -11.93 -5.99
C ASN A 71 0.14 -11.42 -7.10
N ARG A 72 -0.39 -10.78 -8.15
CA ARG A 72 0.41 -10.24 -9.25
C ARG A 72 0.97 -8.88 -8.86
N THR A 73 2.27 -8.68 -9.09
CA THR A 73 2.89 -7.36 -8.94
C THR A 73 2.34 -6.41 -9.99
N ALA A 74 1.82 -5.26 -9.56
CA ALA A 74 1.47 -4.17 -10.47
C ALA A 74 2.31 -2.95 -10.13
N LEU A 75 3.17 -2.59 -11.06
CA LEU A 75 3.78 -1.27 -11.13
C LEU A 75 3.00 -0.46 -12.16
N ASP A 76 3.35 0.82 -12.28
CA ASP A 76 2.65 1.81 -13.12
C ASP A 76 2.29 1.28 -14.53
N GLU A 77 3.25 0.71 -15.25
CA GLU A 77 3.06 0.20 -16.61
C GLU A 77 2.00 -0.92 -16.71
N VAL A 78 2.04 -1.90 -15.79
CA VAL A 78 1.05 -2.98 -15.73
C VAL A 78 -0.36 -2.41 -15.51
N VAL A 79 -0.49 -1.41 -14.63
CA VAL A 79 -1.76 -0.76 -14.35
C VAL A 79 -2.27 0.01 -15.57
N GLN A 80 -1.39 0.70 -16.30
CA GLN A 80 -1.76 1.42 -17.52
C GLN A 80 -2.22 0.49 -18.64
N MET A 81 -1.52 -0.63 -18.84
CA MET A 81 -1.88 -1.64 -19.85
C MET A 81 -3.21 -2.30 -19.50
N MET A 82 -3.36 -2.77 -18.26
CA MET A 82 -4.55 -3.51 -17.84
C MET A 82 -5.77 -2.63 -17.61
N GLY A 83 -5.58 -1.33 -17.34
CA GLY A 83 -6.64 -0.33 -17.26
C GLY A 83 -7.07 0.25 -18.62
N GLY A 84 -6.43 -0.16 -19.73
CA GLY A 84 -6.74 0.32 -21.07
C GLY A 84 -6.20 1.72 -21.41
N LEU A 85 -5.53 2.39 -20.48
CA LEU A 85 -4.91 3.71 -20.71
C LEU A 85 -3.85 3.66 -21.80
N ALA A 86 -3.06 2.59 -21.83
CA ALA A 86 -2.06 2.36 -22.86
C ALA A 86 -2.69 2.31 -24.26
N TYR A 87 -3.77 1.54 -24.41
CA TYR A 87 -4.51 1.42 -25.68
C TYR A 87 -5.14 2.74 -26.14
N MET A 88 -5.66 3.55 -25.22
CA MET A 88 -6.30 4.84 -25.53
C MET A 88 -5.29 5.96 -25.80
N THR A 89 -4.01 5.76 -25.53
CA THR A 89 -2.98 6.80 -25.66
C THR A 89 -2.15 6.55 -26.90
N GLY A 90 -2.30 7.40 -27.91
CA GLY A 90 -1.54 7.29 -29.16
C GLY A 90 -2.34 7.75 -30.35
N ARG A 91 -1.88 7.40 -31.54
CA ARG A 91 -2.64 7.63 -32.78
C ARG A 91 -3.55 6.42 -33.04
N PRO A 92 -4.65 6.58 -33.81
CA PRO A 92 -5.44 5.43 -34.25
C PRO A 92 -4.56 4.38 -34.95
N GLY A 93 -4.54 3.16 -34.43
CA GLY A 93 -3.70 2.07 -34.94
C GLY A 93 -2.24 2.08 -34.48
N ASP A 94 -1.83 3.05 -33.65
CA ASP A 94 -0.45 3.21 -33.15
C ASP A 94 -0.47 3.70 -31.69
N PRO A 95 -0.77 2.81 -30.72
CA PRO A 95 -0.67 3.11 -29.29
C PRO A 95 0.78 3.42 -28.91
N LEU A 96 0.99 4.49 -28.14
CA LEU A 96 2.32 5.01 -27.78
C LEU A 96 2.81 4.56 -26.39
N ARG A 97 2.03 3.71 -25.72
CA ARG A 97 2.38 3.11 -24.43
C ARG A 97 2.08 1.62 -24.42
#